data_AF-A0A3M1AUP5-F1
#
_entry.id   AF-A0A3M1AUP5-F1
#
_cell.length_a   1.000
_cell.length_b   1.000
_cell.length_c   1.000
_cell.angle_alpha   90.00
_cell.angle_beta   90.00
_cell.angle_gamma   90.00
#
_symmetry.space_group_name_H-M   'P 1'
#
loop_
_entity.id
_entity.type
_entity.pdbx_description
1 polymer ?
#
loop_
_entity_poly.entity_id
_entity_poly.type
_entity_poly.pdbx_seq_one_letter_code
_entity_poly.pdbx_strand_id
1 'polypeptide(L)'
;FKTVDGGYHWQIISPDLSTNDPVKTNRNTGGLTRDVTGAETHCAITAISASPLNPAVLWVGTDDGNVQITRDGGVHWTNVRRHVPGVPKAIWVSSLEASHFDEGTCYITFDGHRSANYSTWVFKTTDYGKTWRSISHNLPDGNSMYVIREDLQNKDLLFAGSEFACFVSLDGGDSWQRLMNNLPTVAIHDLVIHPRDRDLIAGTHGRSLWILDDITPLEQLTDEVLNADAYVFHQRPATRWEDATRGGVRGHQFFAGENPPYIPKRKDIVRAKLISGGLINYYLKTRSQQPVVMRISDISGQNHRTLQVAGEPGINRALWDLRFDPTAEQTQKFVARLHKILDKIAKLPARTPEQEQVFRQARQDLQKARNNDVALNRIFDRLRETFGSLGIFRRTFRGRLQGKAVPPGEYRIELEAGGKTYHGTIRVRRDPMLEARDTTAGR
;
A
#
# COMPACT_ATOMS: atom_id res chain seq x y z
N PHE A 1 33.57 0.44 0.22
CA PHE A 1 34.10 -0.93 0.46
C PHE A 1 33.14 -1.96 -0.11
N LYS A 2 33.61 -3.17 -0.44
CA LYS A 2 32.82 -4.30 -0.96
C LYS A 2 33.11 -5.57 -0.18
N THR A 3 32.11 -6.42 -0.01
CA THR A 3 32.22 -7.79 0.50
C THR A 3 31.54 -8.77 -0.46
N VAL A 4 31.99 -10.03 -0.48
CA VAL A 4 31.41 -11.13 -1.28
C VAL A 4 31.11 -12.38 -0.45
N ASP A 5 31.30 -12.30 0.86
CA ASP A 5 31.21 -13.44 1.78
C ASP A 5 30.20 -13.22 2.92
N GLY A 6 29.29 -12.25 2.76
CA GLY A 6 28.33 -11.91 3.82
C GLY A 6 28.89 -10.96 4.87
N GLY A 7 29.98 -10.26 4.57
CA GLY A 7 30.53 -9.19 5.40
C GLY A 7 31.70 -9.58 6.29
N TYR A 8 32.30 -10.77 6.11
CA TYR A 8 33.48 -11.19 6.88
C TYR A 8 34.72 -10.44 6.42
N HIS A 9 34.90 -10.26 5.11
CA HIS A 9 36.02 -9.52 4.55
C HIS A 9 35.54 -8.35 3.69
N TRP A 10 36.28 -7.24 3.79
CA TRP A 10 35.98 -6.00 3.09
C TRP A 10 37.19 -5.51 2.30
N GLN A 11 36.98 -5.20 1.03
CA GLN A 11 37.98 -4.59 0.15
C GLN A 11 37.58 -3.15 -0.20
N ILE A 12 38.58 -2.27 -0.33
CA ILE A 12 38.38 -0.94 -0.90
C ILE A 12 38.12 -1.10 -2.41
N ILE A 13 37.10 -0.38 -2.91
CA ILE A 13 36.70 -0.42 -4.33
C ILE A 13 36.54 0.98 -4.93
N SER A 14 37.12 1.99 -4.27
CA SER A 14 37.07 3.37 -4.75
C SER A 14 38.19 4.18 -4.10
N PRO A 15 38.65 5.26 -4.76
CA PRO A 15 39.31 6.35 -4.05
C PRO A 15 38.28 7.11 -3.18
N ASP A 16 38.71 8.24 -2.62
CA ASP A 16 37.75 9.22 -2.10
C ASP A 16 36.90 9.76 -3.25
N LEU A 17 35.58 9.66 -3.10
CA LEU A 17 34.59 10.06 -4.11
C LEU A 17 34.00 11.45 -3.84
N SER A 18 34.31 12.04 -2.70
CA SER A 18 33.90 13.38 -2.29
C SER A 18 34.84 14.45 -2.86
N THR A 19 34.64 15.72 -2.48
CA THR A 19 35.60 16.80 -2.75
C THR A 19 36.83 16.75 -1.84
N ASN A 20 36.76 16.00 -0.73
CA ASN A 20 37.79 15.92 0.30
C ASN A 20 38.32 17.30 0.73
N ASP A 21 37.41 18.26 0.93
CA ASP A 21 37.76 19.62 1.31
C ASP A 21 38.39 19.61 2.72
N PRO A 22 39.68 19.97 2.89
CA PRO A 22 40.37 19.89 4.18
C PRO A 22 39.77 20.82 5.24
N VAL A 23 39.07 21.90 4.82
CA VAL A 23 38.38 22.79 5.75
C VAL A 23 37.17 22.09 6.34
N LYS A 24 36.45 21.31 5.54
CA LYS A 24 35.21 20.63 5.92
C LYS A 24 35.42 19.26 6.56
N THR A 25 36.59 18.65 6.38
CA THR A 25 36.96 17.39 7.03
C THR A 25 37.74 17.61 8.33
N ASN A 26 38.04 18.87 8.67
CA ASN A 26 38.70 19.22 9.92
C ASN A 26 37.79 18.87 11.12
N ARG A 27 38.30 18.06 12.05
CA ARG A 27 37.59 17.65 13.27
C ARG A 27 37.79 18.60 14.45
N ASN A 28 38.58 19.65 14.29
CA ASN A 28 38.77 20.69 15.30
C ASN A 28 37.74 21.81 15.14
N THR A 29 36.44 21.48 15.28
CA THR A 29 35.32 22.43 15.10
C THR A 29 34.66 22.78 16.45
N GLY A 30 33.56 23.55 16.46
CA GLY A 30 32.87 24.03 17.68
C GLY A 30 33.47 25.27 18.39
N GLY A 31 34.62 25.78 17.94
CA GLY A 31 35.20 27.02 18.46
C GLY A 31 35.62 26.93 19.94
N LEU A 32 35.01 27.74 20.82
CA LEU A 32 35.33 27.79 22.26
C LEU A 32 35.00 26.46 22.96
N THR A 33 33.93 25.79 22.53
CA THR A 33 33.57 24.44 22.99
C THR A 33 33.74 23.49 21.82
N ARG A 34 34.82 22.71 21.85
CA ARG A 34 35.13 21.79 20.75
C ARG A 34 33.97 20.83 20.50
N ASP A 35 33.57 20.68 19.24
CA ASP A 35 32.71 19.59 18.82
C ASP A 35 33.54 18.31 18.75
N VAL A 36 33.22 17.36 19.62
CA VAL A 36 33.86 16.04 19.67
C VAL A 36 33.04 14.96 18.97
N THR A 37 31.84 15.31 18.48
CA THR A 37 30.93 14.38 17.80
C THR A 37 31.25 14.26 16.31
N GLY A 38 31.90 15.27 15.73
CA GLY A 38 32.18 15.32 14.29
C GLY A 38 30.92 15.61 13.46
N ALA A 39 29.85 16.10 14.09
CA ALA A 39 28.59 16.44 13.42
C ALA A 39 28.78 17.55 12.36
N GLU A 40 29.84 18.35 12.51
CA GLU A 40 30.22 19.42 11.57
C GLU A 40 31.24 18.97 10.52
N THR A 41 31.58 17.67 10.45
CA THR A 41 32.42 17.13 9.37
C THR A 41 31.59 16.71 8.16
N HIS A 42 32.05 17.09 6.97
CA HIS A 42 31.37 16.81 5.69
C HIS A 42 32.22 15.90 4.79
N CYS A 43 31.90 15.88 3.49
CA CYS A 43 32.56 15.07 2.46
C CYS A 43 32.26 13.57 2.65
N ALA A 44 31.03 13.26 3.04
CA ALA A 44 30.54 11.92 3.28
C ALA A 44 29.76 11.39 2.06
N ILE A 45 29.88 10.09 1.81
CA ILE A 45 28.96 9.37 0.92
C ILE A 45 27.62 9.20 1.64
N THR A 46 26.55 9.63 1.00
CA THR A 46 25.21 9.72 1.61
C THR A 46 24.17 8.93 0.85
N ALA A 47 24.40 8.69 -0.44
CA ALA A 47 23.55 7.85 -1.27
C ALA A 47 24.43 6.86 -2.04
N ILE A 48 24.01 5.61 -2.09
CA ILE A 48 24.62 4.56 -2.91
C ILE A 48 23.48 3.80 -3.57
N SER A 49 23.57 3.59 -4.88
CA SER A 49 22.61 2.77 -5.62
C SER A 49 23.36 1.83 -6.55
N ALA A 50 23.23 0.52 -6.31
CA ALA A 50 23.75 -0.50 -7.20
C ALA A 50 22.69 -0.84 -8.24
N SER A 51 23.09 -1.00 -9.50
CA SER A 51 22.13 -1.42 -10.52
C SER A 51 21.61 -2.83 -10.23
N PRO A 52 20.27 -3.04 -10.23
CA PRO A 52 19.68 -4.37 -10.10
C PRO A 52 19.92 -5.25 -11.34
N LEU A 53 20.31 -4.65 -12.46
CA LEU A 53 20.55 -5.34 -13.74
C LEU A 53 22.02 -5.75 -13.90
N ASN A 54 22.95 -4.92 -13.40
CA ASN A 54 24.38 -5.14 -13.56
C ASN A 54 25.16 -4.77 -12.29
N PRO A 55 25.69 -5.75 -11.54
CA PRO A 55 26.39 -5.49 -10.28
C PRO A 55 27.73 -4.74 -10.44
N ALA A 56 28.21 -4.55 -11.68
CA ALA A 56 29.37 -3.70 -11.96
C ALA A 56 29.03 -2.20 -12.02
N VAL A 57 27.75 -1.85 -12.16
CA VAL A 57 27.28 -0.47 -12.22
C VAL A 57 26.86 0.01 -10.83
N LEU A 58 27.60 0.96 -10.28
CA LEU A 58 27.31 1.58 -8.98
C LEU A 58 27.29 3.09 -9.10
N TRP A 59 26.31 3.71 -8.47
CA TRP A 59 26.15 5.14 -8.34
C TRP A 59 26.40 5.58 -6.90
N VAL A 60 27.09 6.70 -6.73
CA VAL A 60 27.41 7.27 -5.42
C VAL A 60 27.13 8.77 -5.42
N GLY A 61 26.51 9.23 -4.35
CA GLY A 61 26.18 10.63 -4.08
C GLY A 61 26.75 11.05 -2.73
N THR A 62 27.17 12.31 -2.62
CA THR A 62 27.80 12.84 -1.41
C THR A 62 27.08 14.08 -0.86
N ASP A 63 27.34 14.41 0.41
CA ASP A 63 26.82 15.63 1.05
C ASP A 63 27.41 16.93 0.47
N ASP A 64 28.60 16.86 -0.12
CA ASP A 64 29.24 17.95 -0.86
C ASP A 64 28.89 17.93 -2.37
N GLY A 65 27.90 17.12 -2.75
CA GLY A 65 27.19 17.23 -4.01
C GLY A 65 27.87 16.57 -5.21
N ASN A 66 28.88 15.73 -5.03
CA ASN A 66 29.39 14.88 -6.10
C ASN A 66 28.38 13.79 -6.47
N VAL A 67 28.32 13.46 -7.76
CA VAL A 67 27.58 12.32 -8.31
C VAL A 67 28.58 11.51 -9.10
N GLN A 68 28.84 10.29 -8.68
CA GLN A 68 29.91 9.42 -9.16
C GLN A 68 29.31 8.12 -9.68
N ILE A 69 29.91 7.59 -10.75
CA ILE A 69 29.52 6.29 -11.31
C ILE A 69 30.76 5.44 -11.60
N THR A 70 30.66 4.15 -11.31
CA THR A 70 31.52 3.09 -11.87
C THR A 70 30.67 2.14 -12.70
N ARG A 71 31.27 1.54 -13.74
CA ARG A 71 30.63 0.54 -14.61
C ARG A 71 31.44 -0.76 -14.68
N ASP A 72 32.49 -0.87 -13.87
CA ASP A 72 33.43 -1.99 -13.85
C ASP A 72 33.67 -2.52 -12.43
N GLY A 73 32.67 -2.34 -11.55
CA GLY A 73 32.71 -2.89 -10.18
C GLY A 73 33.65 -2.13 -9.25
N GLY A 74 33.96 -0.87 -9.55
CA GLY A 74 34.75 0.02 -8.71
C GLY A 74 36.22 0.18 -9.13
N VAL A 75 36.62 -0.32 -10.31
CA VAL A 75 38.00 -0.13 -10.79
C VAL A 75 38.19 1.31 -11.24
N HIS A 76 37.25 1.86 -12.01
CA HIS A 76 37.25 3.25 -12.43
C HIS A 76 35.97 3.96 -12.01
N TRP A 77 36.12 5.20 -11.52
CA TRP A 77 35.03 6.07 -11.10
C TRP A 77 35.05 7.37 -11.91
N THR A 78 33.89 7.82 -12.35
CA THR A 78 33.71 9.06 -13.09
C THR A 78 32.75 9.97 -12.35
N ASN A 79 33.18 11.19 -12.03
CA ASN A 79 32.31 12.21 -11.47
C ASN A 79 31.50 12.87 -12.59
N VAL A 80 30.19 12.64 -12.60
CA VAL A 80 29.24 13.13 -13.61
C VAL A 80 28.46 14.36 -13.15
N ARG A 81 28.72 14.87 -11.93
CA ARG A 81 28.04 16.03 -11.34
C ARG A 81 28.06 17.28 -12.21
N ARG A 82 29.13 17.49 -12.99
CA ARG A 82 29.26 18.67 -13.87
C ARG A 82 28.22 18.73 -14.98
N HIS A 83 27.57 17.60 -15.29
CA HIS A 83 26.55 17.52 -16.33
C HIS A 83 25.12 17.77 -15.80
N VAL A 84 24.93 17.91 -14.47
CA VAL A 84 23.63 18.21 -13.87
C VAL A 84 23.39 19.72 -13.90
N PRO A 85 22.40 20.22 -14.67
CA PRO A 85 22.16 21.65 -14.81
C PRO A 85 21.39 22.23 -13.62
N GLY A 86 21.59 23.52 -13.33
CA GLY A 86 20.73 24.29 -12.42
C GLY A 86 20.87 23.98 -10.92
N VAL A 87 21.69 23.01 -10.51
CA VAL A 87 21.95 22.71 -9.09
C VAL A 87 23.23 23.41 -8.63
N PRO A 88 23.18 24.30 -7.62
CA PRO A 88 24.36 24.94 -7.04
C PRO A 88 25.41 23.93 -6.56
N LYS A 89 26.68 24.32 -6.54
CA LYS A 89 27.76 23.47 -6.00
C LYS A 89 27.49 23.14 -4.53
N ALA A 90 27.96 21.98 -4.07
CA ALA A 90 27.85 21.54 -2.69
C ALA A 90 26.43 21.35 -2.14
N ILE A 91 25.43 21.20 -3.01
CA ILE A 91 24.10 20.72 -2.60
C ILE A 91 24.15 19.20 -2.46
N TRP A 92 23.63 18.71 -1.34
CA TRP A 92 23.65 17.31 -0.93
C TRP A 92 22.87 16.43 -1.93
N VAL A 93 23.46 15.32 -2.39
CA VAL A 93 22.73 14.25 -3.09
C VAL A 93 21.91 13.44 -2.08
N SER A 94 20.59 13.64 -2.05
CA SER A 94 19.71 12.99 -1.07
C SER A 94 19.33 11.57 -1.46
N SER A 95 19.20 11.28 -2.75
CA SER A 95 18.82 9.95 -3.24
C SER A 95 19.39 9.64 -4.61
N LEU A 96 19.62 8.35 -4.84
CA LEU A 96 20.01 7.75 -6.11
C LEU A 96 19.17 6.48 -6.31
N GLU A 97 18.64 6.31 -7.51
CA GLU A 97 17.88 5.13 -7.91
C GLU A 97 18.37 4.66 -9.28
N ALA A 98 19.17 3.60 -9.32
CA ALA A 98 19.53 2.92 -10.56
C ALA A 98 18.32 2.15 -11.09
N SER A 99 18.02 2.29 -12.38
CA SER A 99 16.79 1.74 -12.93
C SER A 99 16.71 0.21 -12.86
N HIS A 100 15.49 -0.27 -12.66
CA HIS A 100 15.10 -1.67 -12.74
C HIS A 100 14.90 -2.17 -14.18
N PHE A 101 14.91 -1.28 -15.17
CA PHE A 101 14.60 -1.61 -16.57
C PHE A 101 15.71 -1.28 -17.56
N ASP A 102 16.61 -0.34 -17.23
CA ASP A 102 17.69 0.07 -18.13
C ASP A 102 19.00 0.39 -17.36
N GLU A 103 20.11 -0.22 -17.76
CA GLU A 103 21.41 -0.05 -17.07
C GLU A 103 21.95 1.39 -17.13
N GLY A 104 21.62 2.14 -18.19
CA GLY A 104 22.07 3.53 -18.38
C GLY A 104 21.25 4.54 -17.59
N THR A 105 20.12 4.11 -17.04
CA THR A 105 19.14 4.99 -16.40
C THR A 105 19.36 5.10 -14.89
N CYS A 106 19.37 6.33 -14.39
CA CYS A 106 19.40 6.62 -12.97
C CYS A 106 18.59 7.89 -12.66
N TYR A 107 17.90 7.88 -11.52
CA TYR A 107 17.16 9.02 -11.00
C TYR A 107 17.87 9.55 -9.76
N ILE A 108 17.92 10.87 -9.62
CA ILE A 108 18.62 11.53 -8.54
C ILE A 108 17.79 12.67 -7.95
N THR A 109 17.90 12.87 -6.63
CA THR A 109 17.36 14.03 -5.94
C THR A 109 18.45 14.78 -5.20
N PHE A 110 18.29 16.09 -5.07
CA PHE A 110 19.17 16.94 -4.28
C PHE A 110 18.40 17.63 -3.16
N ASP A 111 19.09 17.87 -2.06
CA ASP A 111 18.55 18.48 -0.86
C ASP A 111 19.43 19.64 -0.39
N GLY A 112 18.88 20.85 -0.44
CA GLY A 112 19.58 22.08 -0.05
C GLY A 112 19.10 22.68 1.27
N HIS A 113 18.24 22.01 2.05
CA HIS A 113 17.63 22.63 3.24
C HIS A 113 18.69 23.09 4.25
N ARG A 114 19.80 22.35 4.36
CA ARG A 114 20.94 22.68 5.24
C ARG A 114 21.73 23.90 4.80
N SER A 115 21.55 24.33 3.56
CA SER A 115 22.12 25.55 2.99
C SER A 115 21.09 26.66 2.83
N ALA A 116 19.92 26.54 3.48
CA ALA A 116 18.78 27.44 3.33
C ALA A 116 18.32 27.61 1.88
N ASN A 117 18.52 26.57 1.05
CA ASN A 117 18.06 26.52 -0.32
C ASN A 117 17.06 25.38 -0.49
N TYR A 118 15.78 25.74 -0.56
CA TYR A 118 14.67 24.78 -0.59
C TYR A 118 14.20 24.47 -2.02
N SER A 119 15.00 24.80 -3.04
CA SER A 119 14.62 24.53 -4.42
C SER A 119 14.44 23.04 -4.70
N THR A 120 13.55 22.73 -5.63
CA THR A 120 13.14 21.35 -5.92
C THR A 120 13.93 20.73 -7.07
N TRP A 121 14.72 19.71 -6.74
CA TRP A 121 15.63 19.08 -7.68
C TRP A 121 15.40 17.57 -7.78
N VAL A 122 14.90 17.17 -8.94
CA VAL A 122 14.76 15.77 -9.36
C VAL A 122 15.26 15.67 -10.80
N PHE A 123 16.14 14.72 -11.09
CA PHE A 123 16.71 14.53 -12.41
C PHE A 123 16.71 13.06 -12.82
N LYS A 124 16.69 12.84 -14.14
CA LYS A 124 16.86 11.53 -14.79
C LYS A 124 18.01 11.60 -15.78
N THR A 125 18.82 10.55 -15.81
CA THR A 125 19.73 10.23 -16.91
C THR A 125 19.30 8.92 -17.55
N THR A 126 19.69 8.70 -18.81
CA THR A 126 19.51 7.43 -19.55
C THR A 126 20.80 6.98 -20.24
N ASP A 127 21.92 7.64 -19.95
CA ASP A 127 23.19 7.47 -20.65
C ASP A 127 24.40 7.41 -19.71
N TYR A 128 24.18 6.85 -18.51
CA TYR A 128 25.19 6.74 -17.45
C TYR A 128 25.70 8.12 -16.97
N GLY A 129 24.83 9.13 -16.97
CA GLY A 129 25.11 10.44 -16.39
C GLY A 129 25.86 11.39 -17.31
N LYS A 130 25.97 11.08 -18.61
CA LYS A 130 26.55 11.99 -19.60
C LYS A 130 25.62 13.18 -19.82
N THR A 131 24.31 12.95 -19.79
CA THR A 131 23.28 13.98 -19.84
C THR A 131 22.24 13.77 -18.74
N TRP A 132 21.67 14.87 -18.26
CA TRP A 132 20.64 14.90 -17.24
C TRP A 132 19.47 15.77 -17.67
N ARG A 133 18.26 15.26 -17.53
CA ARG A 133 17.00 15.98 -17.73
C ARG A 133 16.38 16.26 -16.38
N SER A 134 16.00 17.51 -16.11
CA SER A 134 15.17 17.79 -14.93
C SER A 134 13.79 17.16 -15.12
N ILE A 135 13.32 16.49 -14.09
CA ILE A 135 11.97 15.94 -13.99
C ILE A 135 11.23 16.59 -12.82
N SER A 136 11.60 17.83 -12.46
CA SER A 136 10.94 18.60 -11.38
C SER A 136 9.66 19.32 -11.81
N HIS A 137 9.26 19.26 -13.09
CA HIS A 137 8.37 20.22 -13.78
C HIS A 137 7.27 20.88 -12.94
N ASN A 138 6.30 20.11 -12.46
CA ASN A 138 5.14 20.62 -11.72
C ASN A 138 5.21 20.28 -10.22
N LEU A 139 6.37 19.82 -9.72
CA LEU A 139 6.60 19.72 -8.29
C LEU A 139 6.65 21.14 -7.69
N PRO A 140 6.05 21.38 -6.52
CA PRO A 140 6.08 22.70 -5.89
C PRO A 140 7.51 23.09 -5.51
N ASP A 141 7.96 24.27 -5.91
CA ASP A 141 9.22 24.84 -5.45
C ASP A 141 9.18 25.16 -3.95
N GLY A 142 10.36 25.32 -3.32
CA GLY A 142 10.46 25.49 -1.87
C GLY A 142 10.23 24.19 -1.08
N ASN A 143 10.33 23.05 -1.76
CA ASN A 143 10.13 21.72 -1.20
C ASN A 143 11.38 20.86 -1.44
N SER A 144 12.12 20.56 -0.37
CA SER A 144 13.27 19.66 -0.43
C SER A 144 12.85 18.26 -0.80
N MET A 145 13.63 17.63 -1.69
CA MET A 145 13.41 16.26 -2.17
C MET A 145 14.37 15.31 -1.45
N TYR A 146 13.83 14.23 -0.88
CA TYR A 146 14.61 13.31 -0.07
C TYR A 146 14.82 11.95 -0.73
N VAL A 147 13.83 11.48 -1.47
CA VAL A 147 13.86 10.14 -2.06
C VAL A 147 13.12 10.10 -3.38
N ILE A 148 13.64 9.31 -4.32
CA ILE A 148 12.94 8.89 -5.54
C ILE A 148 13.07 7.38 -5.70
N ARG A 149 11.99 6.72 -6.13
CA ARG A 149 11.97 5.29 -6.43
C ARG A 149 11.29 5.05 -7.77
N GLU A 150 11.88 4.18 -8.58
CA GLU A 150 11.25 3.63 -9.77
C GLU A 150 10.45 2.39 -9.38
N ASP A 151 9.27 2.22 -9.99
CA ASP A 151 8.49 1.02 -9.76
C ASP A 151 9.22 -0.25 -10.27
N LEU A 152 8.81 -1.41 -9.74
CA LEU A 152 9.44 -2.69 -10.08
C LEU A 152 8.80 -3.38 -11.29
N GLN A 153 7.68 -2.89 -11.83
CA GLN A 153 6.96 -3.48 -12.98
C GLN A 153 6.66 -2.49 -14.10
N ASN A 154 6.52 -1.21 -13.78
CA ASN A 154 6.22 -0.15 -14.72
C ASN A 154 7.32 0.92 -14.68
N LYS A 155 8.14 0.98 -15.74
CA LYS A 155 9.23 1.95 -15.91
C LYS A 155 8.80 3.43 -15.89
N ASP A 156 7.52 3.70 -16.12
CA ASP A 156 6.97 5.06 -16.18
C ASP A 156 6.35 5.45 -14.83
N LEU A 157 6.15 4.51 -13.91
CA LEU A 157 5.66 4.78 -12.55
C LEU A 157 6.82 5.13 -11.62
N LEU A 158 6.83 6.37 -11.13
CA LEU A 158 7.83 6.85 -10.17
C LEU A 158 7.14 7.37 -8.89
N PHE A 159 7.82 7.22 -7.76
CA PHE A 159 7.42 7.80 -6.48
C PHE A 159 8.51 8.71 -5.94
N ALA A 160 8.14 9.85 -5.37
CA ALA A 160 9.07 10.79 -4.77
C ALA A 160 8.61 11.24 -3.39
N GLY A 161 9.52 11.24 -2.43
CA GLY A 161 9.29 11.73 -1.07
C GLY A 161 9.97 13.09 -0.85
N SER A 162 9.24 14.02 -0.24
CA SER A 162 9.69 15.38 0.00
C SER A 162 9.45 15.80 1.46
N GLU A 163 9.79 17.04 1.80
CA GLU A 163 9.51 17.65 3.12
C GLU A 163 8.02 17.66 3.49
N PHE A 164 7.14 17.85 2.52
CA PHE A 164 5.71 18.08 2.77
C PHE A 164 4.77 17.05 2.16
N ALA A 165 5.24 16.19 1.25
CA ALA A 165 4.38 15.22 0.61
C ALA A 165 5.13 14.01 0.01
N CYS A 166 4.36 12.96 -0.26
CA CYS A 166 4.70 11.95 -1.26
C CYS A 166 4.06 12.36 -2.60
N PHE A 167 4.75 12.11 -3.71
CA PHE A 167 4.31 12.34 -5.07
C PHE A 167 4.42 11.07 -5.90
N VAL A 168 3.58 10.96 -6.92
CA VAL A 168 3.60 9.90 -7.92
C VAL A 168 3.60 10.50 -9.32
N SER A 169 4.38 9.91 -10.22
CA SER A 169 4.35 10.19 -11.66
C SER A 169 3.96 8.90 -12.39
N LEU A 170 3.10 9.01 -13.40
CA LEU A 170 2.66 7.90 -14.24
C LEU A 170 3.32 7.93 -15.63
N ASP A 171 4.22 8.89 -15.86
CA ASP A 171 4.79 9.27 -17.17
C ASP A 171 6.32 9.46 -17.10
N GLY A 172 6.98 8.75 -16.19
CA GLY A 172 8.45 8.74 -16.09
C GLY A 172 9.07 10.06 -15.62
N GLY A 173 8.29 10.88 -14.89
CA GLY A 173 8.69 12.15 -14.29
C GLY A 173 8.36 13.38 -15.14
N ASP A 174 7.57 13.23 -16.21
CA ASP A 174 7.13 14.37 -17.02
C ASP A 174 6.08 15.21 -16.25
N SER A 175 5.22 14.57 -15.46
CA SER A 175 4.29 15.21 -14.52
C SER A 175 4.11 14.42 -13.21
N TRP A 176 3.84 15.16 -12.12
CA TRP A 176 3.70 14.62 -10.77
C TRP A 176 2.34 14.96 -10.18
N GLN A 177 1.82 14.03 -9.38
CA GLN A 177 0.58 14.17 -8.62
C GLN A 177 0.87 13.93 -7.15
N ARG A 178 0.22 14.69 -6.28
CA ARG A 178 0.38 14.54 -4.82
C ARG A 178 -0.33 13.28 -4.33
N LEU A 179 0.40 12.36 -3.70
CA LEU A 179 -0.07 11.08 -3.19
C LEU A 179 -0.14 11.09 -1.65
N MET A 180 -1.22 11.67 -1.11
CA MET A 180 -1.37 11.88 0.35
C MET A 180 -2.66 11.27 0.91
N ASN A 181 -3.14 10.17 0.32
CA ASN A 181 -4.38 9.52 0.73
C ASN A 181 -4.30 9.07 2.20
N ASN A 182 -4.84 9.87 3.13
CA ASN A 182 -4.75 9.78 4.60
C ASN A 182 -3.36 9.98 5.25
N LEU A 183 -2.30 10.17 4.45
CA LEU A 183 -0.96 10.51 4.93
C LEU A 183 -0.95 11.99 5.39
N PRO A 184 -0.59 12.30 6.66
CA PRO A 184 -0.44 13.67 7.11
C PRO A 184 0.73 14.38 6.42
N THR A 185 0.72 15.71 6.40
CA THR A 185 1.90 16.49 6.01
C THR A 185 3.08 16.16 6.94
N VAL A 186 4.07 15.46 6.39
CA VAL A 186 5.29 15.02 7.08
C VAL A 186 6.39 14.77 6.06
N ALA A 187 7.65 14.98 6.47
CA ALA A 187 8.79 14.64 5.65
C ALA A 187 8.87 13.13 5.39
N ILE A 188 9.04 12.78 4.11
CA ILE A 188 9.18 11.41 3.63
C ILE A 188 10.65 11.18 3.28
N HIS A 189 11.42 10.64 4.23
CA HIS A 189 12.86 10.46 4.06
C HIS A 189 13.22 9.25 3.21
N ASP A 190 12.35 8.22 3.20
CA ASP A 190 12.60 7.03 2.40
C ASP A 190 11.29 6.39 1.90
N LEU A 191 11.39 5.69 0.78
CA LEU A 191 10.34 4.93 0.12
C LEU A 191 10.90 3.57 -0.29
N VAL A 192 10.12 2.51 -0.09
CA VAL A 192 10.45 1.16 -0.57
C VAL A 192 9.20 0.52 -1.14
N ILE A 193 9.34 -0.14 -2.30
CA ILE A 193 8.30 -0.95 -2.91
C ILE A 193 8.54 -2.41 -2.54
N HIS A 194 7.58 -3.03 -1.87
CA HIS A 194 7.72 -4.43 -1.48
C HIS A 194 7.53 -5.35 -2.71
N PRO A 195 8.56 -6.10 -3.16
CA PRO A 195 8.55 -6.76 -4.47
C PRO A 195 7.47 -7.83 -4.62
N ARG A 196 7.14 -8.53 -3.52
CA ARG A 196 6.10 -9.57 -3.52
C ARG A 196 4.69 -9.00 -3.41
N ASP A 197 4.54 -7.95 -2.61
CA ASP A 197 3.23 -7.52 -2.15
C ASP A 197 2.70 -6.31 -2.92
N ARG A 198 3.58 -5.62 -3.66
CA ARG A 198 3.26 -4.38 -4.37
C ARG A 198 2.71 -3.34 -3.39
N ASP A 199 3.34 -3.22 -2.23
CA ASP A 199 2.98 -2.19 -1.25
C ASP A 199 4.06 -1.09 -1.30
N LEU A 200 3.64 0.17 -1.33
CA LEU A 200 4.56 1.30 -1.18
C LEU A 200 4.66 1.66 0.30
N ILE A 201 5.87 1.55 0.84
CA ILE A 201 6.18 1.78 2.25
C ILE A 201 6.96 3.08 2.37
N ALA A 202 6.44 4.03 3.15
CA ALA A 202 7.07 5.31 3.41
C ALA A 202 7.65 5.38 4.82
N GLY A 203 8.95 5.70 4.90
CA GLY A 203 9.65 6.08 6.12
C GLY A 203 9.50 7.58 6.36
N THR A 204 8.80 7.94 7.43
CA THR A 204 8.49 9.35 7.74
C THR A 204 9.33 9.89 8.89
N HIS A 205 9.56 11.20 8.90
CA HIS A 205 10.19 11.87 10.02
C HIS A 205 9.21 12.00 11.21
N GLY A 206 9.43 11.22 12.27
CA GLY A 206 8.67 11.32 13.52
C GLY A 206 7.26 10.70 13.51
N ARG A 207 6.84 10.01 12.44
CA ARG A 207 5.53 9.33 12.34
C ARG A 207 5.59 7.86 11.90
N SER A 208 6.74 7.22 12.11
CA SER A 208 6.97 5.79 11.80
C SER A 208 6.74 5.47 10.32
N LEU A 209 6.26 4.26 10.03
CA LEU A 209 6.01 3.75 8.68
C LEU A 209 4.55 3.98 8.27
N TRP A 210 4.36 4.37 7.01
CA TRP A 210 3.06 4.40 6.34
C TRP A 210 3.09 3.43 5.17
N ILE A 211 2.00 2.70 4.96
CA ILE A 211 1.92 1.69 3.90
C ILE A 211 0.70 2.02 3.04
N LEU A 212 0.93 2.35 1.77
CA LEU A 212 -0.09 2.27 0.74
C LEU A 212 -0.10 0.83 0.23
N ASP A 213 -1.04 0.04 0.75
CA ASP A 213 -1.21 -1.35 0.35
C ASP A 213 -1.69 -1.42 -1.10
N ASP A 214 -1.11 -2.31 -1.88
CA ASP A 214 -1.49 -2.65 -3.25
C ASP A 214 -1.47 -1.47 -4.25
N ILE A 215 -0.28 -1.18 -4.79
CA ILE A 215 -0.05 -0.20 -5.86
C ILE A 215 -0.34 -0.76 -7.26
N THR A 216 -0.74 -2.03 -7.38
CA THR A 216 -1.05 -2.69 -8.66
C THR A 216 -2.02 -1.87 -9.55
N PRO A 217 -3.01 -1.12 -9.02
CA PRO A 217 -3.80 -0.21 -9.85
C PRO A 217 -2.98 0.93 -10.48
N LEU A 218 -2.05 1.53 -9.73
CA LEU A 218 -1.17 2.60 -10.24
C LEU A 218 -0.24 2.08 -11.34
N GLU A 219 0.29 0.86 -11.18
CA GLU A 219 1.11 0.19 -12.20
C GLU A 219 0.37 0.03 -13.54
N GLN A 220 -0.96 -0.04 -13.51
CA GLN A 220 -1.83 -0.28 -14.66
C GLN A 220 -2.55 0.99 -15.17
N LEU A 221 -2.38 2.16 -14.55
CA LEU A 221 -3.05 3.40 -14.95
C LEU A 221 -2.42 4.01 -16.22
N THR A 222 -2.67 3.39 -17.37
CA THR A 222 -2.30 3.94 -18.68
C THR A 222 -3.29 5.01 -19.15
N ASP A 223 -2.92 5.78 -20.17
CA ASP A 223 -3.83 6.72 -20.83
C ASP A 223 -5.10 6.04 -21.36
N GLU A 224 -5.00 4.78 -21.81
CA GLU A 224 -6.15 3.99 -22.24
C GLU A 224 -7.13 3.76 -21.07
N VAL A 225 -6.61 3.37 -19.90
CA VAL A 225 -7.42 3.15 -18.69
C VAL A 225 -8.05 4.44 -18.20
N LEU A 226 -7.29 5.54 -18.18
CA LEU A 226 -7.80 6.86 -17.76
C LEU A 226 -8.86 7.42 -18.72
N ASN A 227 -8.82 7.03 -20.00
CA ASN A 227 -9.79 7.45 -20.98
C ASN A 227 -11.06 6.58 -21.03
N ALA A 228 -10.99 5.33 -20.56
CA ALA A 228 -12.12 4.42 -20.47
C ALA A 228 -13.16 4.88 -19.43
N ASP A 229 -14.45 4.60 -19.67
CA ASP A 229 -15.55 4.93 -18.75
C ASP A 229 -15.38 4.24 -17.39
N ALA A 230 -14.96 2.97 -17.43
CA ALA A 230 -14.58 2.18 -16.27
C ALA A 230 -13.55 1.11 -16.66
N TYR A 231 -12.83 0.58 -15.67
CA TYR A 231 -11.85 -0.48 -15.86
C TYR A 231 -11.77 -1.39 -14.63
N VAL A 232 -11.71 -2.71 -14.83
CA VAL A 232 -11.46 -3.68 -13.76
C VAL A 232 -10.00 -4.09 -13.85
N PHE A 233 -9.19 -3.72 -12.87
CA PHE A 233 -7.75 -3.99 -12.88
C PHE A 233 -7.43 -5.49 -12.83
N HIS A 234 -6.22 -5.87 -13.23
CA HIS A 234 -5.66 -7.14 -12.79
C HIS A 234 -5.49 -7.10 -11.26
N GLN A 235 -6.00 -8.12 -10.58
CA GLN A 235 -6.09 -8.15 -9.12
C GLN A 235 -4.92 -8.89 -8.50
N ARG A 236 -4.43 -8.40 -7.36
CA ARG A 236 -3.56 -9.19 -6.49
C ARG A 236 -4.31 -10.45 -6.03
N PRO A 237 -3.64 -11.63 -5.95
CA PRO A 237 -4.29 -12.83 -5.45
C PRO A 237 -4.84 -12.66 -4.03
N ALA A 238 -6.12 -12.93 -3.84
CA ALA A 238 -6.73 -13.00 -2.53
C ALA A 238 -6.22 -14.24 -1.78
N THR A 239 -5.96 -14.09 -0.49
CA THR A 239 -5.43 -15.20 0.33
C THR A 239 -6.53 -15.70 1.27
N ARG A 240 -6.83 -16.99 1.17
CA ARG A 240 -7.62 -17.68 2.17
C ARG A 240 -6.71 -18.07 3.33
N TRP A 241 -6.68 -17.20 4.33
CA TRP A 241 -5.93 -17.41 5.56
C TRP A 241 -6.56 -18.51 6.42
N GLU A 242 -5.71 -19.40 6.95
CA GLU A 242 -6.15 -20.36 7.95
C GLU A 242 -5.94 -19.77 9.35
N ASP A 243 -6.98 -19.88 10.19
CA ASP A 243 -6.94 -19.34 11.54
C ASP A 243 -6.12 -20.27 12.44
N ALA A 244 -4.82 -19.98 12.57
CA ALA A 244 -3.92 -20.72 13.43
C ALA A 244 -3.70 -19.98 14.75
N THR A 245 -4.34 -20.45 15.83
CA THR A 245 -4.01 -20.00 17.19
C THR A 245 -2.99 -20.94 17.83
N ARG A 246 -1.83 -20.40 18.23
CA ARG A 246 -0.85 -21.15 19.03
C ARG A 246 -1.18 -21.19 20.53
N GLY A 247 -2.33 -20.62 20.93
CA GLY A 247 -2.64 -20.41 22.34
C GLY A 247 -1.72 -19.38 23.01
N GLY A 248 -2.11 -18.90 24.19
CA GLY A 248 -1.32 -17.96 25.01
C GLY A 248 -1.70 -16.50 24.81
N VAL A 249 -2.05 -15.82 25.90
CA VAL A 249 -2.22 -14.36 25.99
C VAL A 249 -0.84 -13.81 26.38
N ARG A 250 -0.08 -13.35 25.39
CA ARG A 250 1.13 -12.58 25.67
C ARG A 250 0.69 -11.14 25.97
N GLY A 251 1.30 -10.54 26.98
CA GLY A 251 1.07 -9.15 27.35
C GLY A 251 1.48 -8.17 26.24
N HIS A 252 1.24 -6.88 26.53
CA HIS A 252 1.39 -5.68 25.69
C HIS A 252 0.33 -5.45 24.58
N GLN A 253 0.13 -4.16 24.28
CA GLN A 253 -0.80 -3.62 23.29
C GLN A 253 -0.51 -4.17 21.89
N PHE A 254 -1.57 -4.50 21.15
CA PHE A 254 -1.48 -4.95 19.77
C PHE A 254 -1.58 -3.74 18.83
N PHE A 255 -0.47 -3.41 18.17
CA PHE A 255 -0.41 -2.37 17.16
C PHE A 255 -0.59 -3.00 15.78
N ALA A 256 -1.66 -2.62 15.10
CA ALA A 256 -1.87 -2.93 13.67
C ALA A 256 -2.30 -1.68 12.94
N GLY A 257 -2.04 -1.64 11.63
CA GLY A 257 -2.66 -0.67 10.73
C GLY A 257 -4.17 -0.88 10.62
N GLU A 258 -4.83 0.05 9.95
CA GLU A 258 -6.25 -0.08 9.56
C GLU A 258 -6.41 -0.77 8.20
N ASN A 259 -5.31 -0.84 7.44
CA ASN A 259 -5.21 -1.53 6.15
C ASN A 259 -4.34 -2.81 6.26
N PRO A 260 -4.68 -3.86 5.48
CA PRO A 260 -5.90 -3.98 4.68
C PRO A 260 -7.15 -4.19 5.57
N PRO A 261 -8.36 -3.79 5.11
CA PRO A 261 -9.58 -3.74 5.93
C PRO A 261 -10.09 -5.11 6.41
N TYR A 262 -9.62 -6.21 5.81
CA TYR A 262 -9.92 -7.58 6.24
C TYR A 262 -9.05 -8.07 7.40
N ILE A 263 -8.21 -7.21 7.98
CA ILE A 263 -7.47 -7.46 9.22
C ILE A 263 -7.95 -6.48 10.31
N PRO A 264 -9.21 -6.60 10.81
CA PRO A 264 -9.74 -5.66 11.78
C PRO A 264 -9.10 -5.83 13.16
N LYS A 265 -8.85 -4.69 13.83
CA LYS A 265 -8.65 -4.64 15.28
C LYS A 265 -9.95 -5.06 15.98
N ARG A 266 -9.86 -6.00 16.92
CA ARG A 266 -10.98 -6.29 17.82
C ARG A 266 -10.94 -5.38 19.05
N LYS A 267 -12.09 -4.86 19.45
CA LYS A 267 -12.25 -4.10 20.70
C LYS A 267 -12.18 -5.03 21.93
N ASP A 268 -12.53 -6.30 21.74
CA ASP A 268 -12.66 -7.34 22.76
C ASP A 268 -11.42 -8.23 22.91
N ILE A 269 -10.48 -8.20 21.96
CA ILE A 269 -9.22 -8.96 22.05
C ILE A 269 -8.06 -8.06 21.64
N VAL A 270 -6.96 -8.09 22.41
CA VAL A 270 -5.69 -7.42 22.10
C VAL A 270 -4.94 -8.15 20.98
N ARG A 271 -5.63 -8.46 19.86
CA ARG A 271 -5.08 -9.12 18.66
C ARG A 271 -5.92 -8.75 17.43
N ALA A 272 -5.27 -8.61 16.27
CA ALA A 272 -5.99 -8.63 15.00
C ALA A 272 -6.62 -10.00 14.82
N LYS A 273 -7.82 -10.01 14.24
CA LYS A 273 -8.34 -11.23 13.62
C LYS A 273 -7.98 -11.16 12.14
N LEU A 274 -7.15 -12.08 11.68
CA LEU A 274 -6.98 -12.28 10.25
C LEU A 274 -8.28 -12.88 9.70
N ILE A 275 -8.94 -12.17 8.80
CA ILE A 275 -10.12 -12.70 8.10
C ILE A 275 -9.71 -12.87 6.64
N SER A 276 -10.13 -13.99 6.05
CA SER A 276 -10.02 -14.21 4.62
C SER A 276 -10.76 -13.09 3.87
N GLY A 277 -10.06 -12.44 2.95
CA GLY A 277 -10.59 -11.31 2.18
C GLY A 277 -9.80 -11.11 0.90
N GLY A 278 -10.48 -10.57 -0.12
CA GLY A 278 -9.87 -10.10 -1.36
C GLY A 278 -10.28 -8.66 -1.61
N LEU A 279 -9.32 -7.79 -1.86
CA LEU A 279 -9.59 -6.45 -2.39
C LEU A 279 -9.68 -6.56 -3.91
N ILE A 280 -10.74 -5.98 -4.46
CA ILE A 280 -10.94 -5.85 -5.89
C ILE A 280 -10.89 -4.37 -6.23
N ASN A 281 -9.88 -3.99 -7.00
CA ASN A 281 -9.66 -2.63 -7.46
C ASN A 281 -10.36 -2.42 -8.82
N TYR A 282 -11.02 -1.27 -8.99
CA TYR A 282 -11.60 -0.85 -10.27
C TYR A 282 -11.53 0.67 -10.41
N TYR A 283 -11.58 1.16 -11.64
CA TYR A 283 -11.57 2.58 -11.97
C TYR A 283 -12.92 3.00 -12.53
N LEU A 284 -13.36 4.20 -12.18
CA LEU A 284 -14.46 4.90 -12.83
C LEU A 284 -13.99 6.30 -13.25
N LYS A 285 -14.20 6.69 -14.51
CA LYS A 285 -13.81 8.02 -14.99
C LYS A 285 -14.58 9.13 -14.30
N THR A 286 -15.88 8.89 -14.10
CA THR A 286 -16.81 9.86 -13.52
C THR A 286 -17.63 9.21 -12.42
N ARG A 287 -18.14 10.03 -11.49
CA ARG A 287 -19.09 9.57 -10.46
C ARG A 287 -20.30 8.90 -11.11
N SER A 288 -20.63 7.69 -10.67
CA SER A 288 -21.85 7.00 -11.11
C SER A 288 -23.08 7.62 -10.46
N GLN A 289 -24.12 7.88 -11.26
CA GLN A 289 -25.44 8.31 -10.77
C GLN A 289 -26.36 7.14 -10.41
N GLN A 290 -25.98 5.92 -10.83
CA GLN A 290 -26.70 4.69 -10.55
C GLN A 290 -25.87 3.79 -9.62
N PRO A 291 -26.51 2.87 -8.88
CA PRO A 291 -25.79 1.87 -8.10
C PRO A 291 -24.79 1.10 -8.98
N VAL A 292 -23.53 1.04 -8.56
CA VAL A 292 -22.52 0.20 -9.20
C VAL A 292 -22.59 -1.18 -8.56
N VAL A 293 -22.73 -2.22 -9.38
CA VAL A 293 -22.88 -3.59 -8.92
C VAL A 293 -21.69 -4.41 -9.40
N MET A 294 -21.07 -5.15 -8.49
CA MET A 294 -19.99 -6.08 -8.78
C MET A 294 -20.47 -7.50 -8.50
N ARG A 295 -20.38 -8.36 -9.51
CA ARG A 295 -20.68 -9.79 -9.41
C ARG A 295 -19.39 -10.59 -9.51
N ILE A 296 -19.12 -11.40 -8.50
CA ILE A 296 -17.96 -12.30 -8.46
C ILE A 296 -18.48 -13.72 -8.56
N SER A 297 -18.09 -14.48 -9.58
CA SER A 297 -18.63 -15.81 -9.83
C SER A 297 -17.56 -16.86 -10.03
N ASP A 298 -17.92 -18.12 -9.77
CA ASP A 298 -17.10 -19.24 -10.20
C ASP A 298 -17.05 -19.34 -11.74
N ILE A 299 -16.16 -20.18 -12.26
CA ILE A 299 -16.00 -20.35 -13.70
C ILE A 299 -17.23 -20.98 -14.38
N SER A 300 -18.10 -21.64 -13.62
CA SER A 300 -19.38 -22.16 -14.14
C SER A 300 -20.48 -21.10 -14.18
N GLY A 301 -20.34 -20.02 -13.41
CA GLY A 301 -21.33 -18.96 -13.23
C GLY A 301 -22.48 -19.33 -12.27
N GLN A 302 -22.51 -20.57 -11.76
CA GLN A 302 -23.61 -21.07 -10.92
C GLN A 302 -23.61 -20.41 -9.54
N ASN A 303 -22.44 -20.32 -8.90
CA ASN A 303 -22.29 -19.62 -7.62
C ASN A 303 -21.69 -18.24 -7.86
N HIS A 304 -22.26 -17.24 -7.19
CA HIS A 304 -21.79 -15.87 -7.28
C HIS A 304 -21.99 -15.11 -5.98
N ARG A 305 -21.30 -13.98 -5.87
CA ARG A 305 -21.44 -12.97 -4.83
C ARG A 305 -21.76 -11.65 -5.50
N THR A 306 -22.85 -11.02 -5.09
CA THR A 306 -23.26 -9.70 -5.58
C THR A 306 -22.95 -8.64 -4.53
N LEU A 307 -22.16 -7.63 -4.91
CA LEU A 307 -21.76 -6.52 -4.05
C LEU A 307 -22.25 -5.21 -4.69
N GLN A 308 -22.92 -4.38 -3.91
CA GLN A 308 -23.06 -2.97 -4.27
C GLN A 308 -21.77 -2.25 -3.85
N VAL A 309 -21.08 -1.64 -4.81
CA VAL A 309 -19.76 -1.04 -4.62
C VAL A 309 -19.82 0.49 -4.80
N ALA A 310 -18.72 1.17 -4.45
CA ALA A 310 -18.62 2.62 -4.57
C ALA A 310 -18.73 3.08 -6.04
N GLY A 311 -19.33 4.25 -6.23
CA GLY A 311 -19.49 4.89 -7.54
C GLY A 311 -18.69 6.17 -7.65
N GLU A 312 -17.55 6.27 -6.96
CA GLU A 312 -16.73 7.49 -6.91
C GLU A 312 -15.79 7.57 -8.12
N PRO A 313 -15.45 8.76 -8.62
CA PRO A 313 -14.45 8.89 -9.68
C PRO A 313 -13.05 8.48 -9.18
N GLY A 314 -12.23 7.91 -10.07
CA GLY A 314 -10.89 7.43 -9.76
C GLY A 314 -10.85 5.93 -9.41
N ILE A 315 -9.77 5.53 -8.73
CA ILE A 315 -9.59 4.15 -8.25
C ILE A 315 -10.47 3.91 -7.03
N ASN A 316 -11.28 2.85 -7.08
CA ASN A 316 -12.14 2.37 -6.03
C ASN A 316 -11.71 0.96 -5.59
N ARG A 317 -12.02 0.60 -4.34
CA ARG A 317 -11.76 -0.74 -3.78
C ARG A 317 -13.05 -1.37 -3.24
N ALA A 318 -13.32 -2.61 -3.65
CA ALA A 318 -14.38 -3.44 -3.11
C ALA A 318 -13.79 -4.57 -2.27
N LEU A 319 -14.31 -4.77 -1.06
CA LEU A 319 -13.93 -5.89 -0.21
C LEU A 319 -14.85 -7.09 -0.47
N TRP A 320 -14.26 -8.19 -0.92
CA TRP A 320 -14.90 -9.49 -0.98
C TRP A 320 -14.46 -10.36 0.20
N ASP A 321 -15.41 -10.89 0.97
CA ASP A 321 -15.17 -11.77 2.13
C ASP A 321 -14.89 -13.23 1.76
N LEU A 322 -14.58 -13.49 0.48
CA LEU A 322 -14.31 -14.81 -0.10
C LEU A 322 -15.46 -15.80 0.11
N ARG A 323 -16.70 -15.30 0.04
CA ARG A 323 -17.93 -16.09 0.13
C ARG A 323 -18.87 -15.79 -1.02
N PHE A 324 -19.65 -16.79 -1.41
CA PHE A 324 -20.79 -16.61 -2.30
C PHE A 324 -22.00 -16.05 -1.55
N ASP A 325 -23.01 -15.63 -2.31
CA ASP A 325 -24.32 -15.30 -1.78
C ASP A 325 -24.95 -16.53 -1.11
N PRO A 326 -25.69 -16.34 -0.01
CA PRO A 326 -26.43 -17.42 0.62
C PRO A 326 -27.50 -17.95 -0.34
N THR A 327 -27.68 -19.27 -0.35
CA THR A 327 -28.76 -19.90 -1.12
C THR A 327 -30.14 -19.44 -0.63
N ALA A 328 -31.15 -19.51 -1.49
CA ALA A 328 -32.52 -19.17 -1.13
C ALA A 328 -33.01 -19.92 0.12
N GLU A 329 -32.65 -21.21 0.25
CA GLU A 329 -32.99 -22.02 1.42
C GLU A 329 -32.33 -21.50 2.71
N GLN A 330 -31.04 -21.14 2.66
CA GLN A 330 -30.34 -20.54 3.80
C GLN A 330 -30.97 -19.21 4.21
N THR A 331 -31.34 -18.38 3.23
CA THR A 331 -32.00 -17.09 3.46
C THR A 331 -33.38 -17.28 4.10
N GLN A 332 -34.20 -18.19 3.60
CA GLN A 332 -35.51 -18.49 4.19
C GLN A 332 -35.40 -19.00 5.63
N LYS A 333 -34.46 -19.92 5.91
CA LYS A 333 -34.20 -20.41 7.29
C LYS A 333 -33.77 -19.27 8.21
N PHE A 334 -32.97 -18.32 7.71
CA PHE A 334 -32.53 -17.17 8.49
C PHE A 334 -33.65 -16.17 8.75
N VAL A 335 -34.49 -15.88 7.76
CA VAL A 335 -35.69 -15.03 7.93
C VAL A 335 -36.64 -15.64 8.96
N ALA A 336 -36.93 -16.95 8.86
CA ALA A 336 -37.73 -17.66 9.85
C ALA A 336 -37.12 -17.58 11.26
N ARG A 337 -35.79 -17.62 11.36
CA ARG A 337 -35.08 -17.42 12.62
C ARG A 337 -35.24 -16.00 13.16
N LEU A 338 -35.15 -14.97 12.32
CA LEU A 338 -35.39 -13.57 12.74
C LEU A 338 -36.81 -13.38 13.26
N HIS A 339 -37.81 -13.98 12.61
CA HIS A 339 -39.18 -13.98 13.14
C HIS A 339 -39.25 -14.62 14.54
N LYS A 340 -38.64 -15.79 14.74
CA LYS A 340 -38.58 -16.43 16.07
C LYS A 340 -37.89 -15.56 17.13
N ILE A 341 -36.85 -14.81 16.74
CA ILE A 341 -36.16 -13.86 17.63
C ILE A 341 -37.11 -12.73 18.02
N LEU A 342 -37.80 -12.13 17.04
CA LEU A 342 -38.75 -11.05 17.27
C LEU A 342 -39.93 -11.51 18.14
N ASP A 343 -40.47 -12.70 17.91
CA ASP A 343 -41.55 -13.25 18.75
C ASP A 343 -41.09 -13.48 20.20
N LYS A 344 -39.83 -13.86 20.39
CA LYS A 344 -39.24 -13.99 21.73
C LYS A 344 -39.04 -12.64 22.41
N ILE A 345 -38.64 -11.60 21.66
CA ILE A 345 -38.53 -10.23 22.16
C ILE A 345 -39.91 -9.65 22.50
N ALA A 346 -40.93 -9.96 21.72
CA ALA A 346 -42.31 -9.50 21.96
C ALA A 346 -42.89 -10.03 23.29
N LYS A 347 -42.37 -11.15 23.81
CA LYS A 347 -42.77 -11.76 25.09
C LYS A 347 -42.02 -11.20 26.30
N LEU A 348 -41.16 -10.20 26.12
CA LEU A 348 -40.50 -9.54 27.25
C LEU A 348 -41.53 -8.80 28.11
N PRO A 349 -41.47 -8.92 29.45
CA PRO A 349 -42.44 -8.28 30.35
C PRO A 349 -42.35 -6.75 30.32
N ALA A 350 -41.17 -6.20 30.04
CA ALA A 350 -40.95 -4.77 29.85
C ALA A 350 -39.79 -4.56 28.86
N ARG A 351 -39.85 -3.46 28.10
CA ARG A 351 -38.80 -2.99 27.18
C ARG A 351 -38.58 -1.50 27.41
N THR A 352 -37.33 -1.06 27.40
CA THR A 352 -37.03 0.37 27.43
C THR A 352 -37.52 1.06 26.15
N PRO A 353 -37.70 2.39 26.13
CA PRO A 353 -38.09 3.11 24.91
C PRO A 353 -37.17 2.84 23.72
N GLU A 354 -35.85 2.76 23.97
CA GLU A 354 -34.84 2.41 22.96
C GLU A 354 -35.04 0.98 22.42
N GLN A 355 -35.25 0.01 23.31
CA GLN A 355 -35.52 -1.38 22.93
C GLN A 355 -36.81 -1.51 22.11
N GLU A 356 -37.86 -0.76 22.48
CA GLU A 356 -39.12 -0.73 21.75
C GLU A 356 -38.95 -0.13 20.35
N GLN A 357 -38.16 0.94 20.23
CA GLN A 357 -37.82 1.55 18.94
C GLN A 357 -37.07 0.56 18.05
N VAL A 358 -36.02 -0.08 18.56
CA VAL A 358 -35.24 -1.08 17.81
C VAL A 358 -36.12 -2.25 17.37
N PHE A 359 -36.99 -2.74 18.25
CA PHE A 359 -37.91 -3.83 17.93
C PHE A 359 -38.89 -3.46 16.81
N ARG A 360 -39.54 -2.29 16.90
CA ARG A 360 -40.48 -1.82 15.88
C ARG A 360 -39.78 -1.63 14.53
N GLN A 361 -38.61 -1.00 14.54
CA GLN A 361 -37.82 -0.79 13.33
C GLN A 361 -37.40 -2.13 12.71
N ALA A 362 -36.93 -3.09 13.51
CA ALA A 362 -36.54 -4.41 13.02
C ALA A 362 -37.69 -5.17 12.33
N ARG A 363 -38.93 -5.05 12.81
CA ARG A 363 -40.10 -5.66 12.14
C ARG A 363 -40.38 -5.04 10.79
N GLN A 364 -40.32 -3.71 10.69
CA GLN A 364 -40.54 -2.99 9.44
C GLN A 364 -39.42 -3.29 8.43
N ASP A 365 -38.17 -3.25 8.89
CA ASP A 365 -36.99 -3.53 8.07
C ASP A 365 -37.03 -4.98 7.55
N LEU A 366 -37.48 -5.95 8.36
CA LEU A 366 -37.57 -7.35 7.94
C LEU A 366 -38.58 -7.55 6.80
N GLN A 367 -39.71 -6.84 6.81
CA GLN A 367 -40.67 -6.87 5.70
C GLN A 367 -40.08 -6.31 4.41
N LYS A 368 -39.22 -5.28 4.51
CA LYS A 368 -38.56 -4.63 3.37
C LYS A 368 -37.34 -5.41 2.86
N ALA A 369 -36.60 -6.08 3.75
CA ALA A 369 -35.32 -6.72 3.45
C ALA A 369 -35.44 -7.87 2.42
N ARG A 370 -36.60 -8.52 2.32
CA ARG A 370 -36.84 -9.66 1.42
C ARG A 370 -35.70 -10.69 1.53
N ASN A 371 -34.93 -10.90 0.45
CA ASN A 371 -33.83 -11.86 0.37
C ASN A 371 -32.44 -11.20 0.42
N ASN A 372 -32.35 -9.90 0.74
CA ASN A 372 -31.08 -9.17 0.79
C ASN A 372 -30.30 -9.55 2.08
N ASP A 373 -29.21 -10.30 1.93
CA ASP A 373 -28.42 -10.83 3.03
C ASP A 373 -27.76 -9.73 3.89
N VAL A 374 -27.31 -8.64 3.27
CA VAL A 374 -26.73 -7.48 3.97
C VAL A 374 -27.78 -6.84 4.88
N ALA A 375 -28.98 -6.58 4.36
CA ALA A 375 -30.09 -6.01 5.14
C ALA A 375 -30.52 -6.94 6.27
N LEU A 376 -30.67 -8.24 6.00
CA LEU A 376 -31.02 -9.25 7.00
C LEU A 376 -29.97 -9.35 8.12
N ASN A 377 -28.68 -9.30 7.77
CA ASN A 377 -27.60 -9.30 8.74
C ASN A 377 -27.54 -8.01 9.56
N ARG A 378 -27.83 -6.83 8.99
CA ARG A 378 -27.93 -5.57 9.74
C ARG A 378 -29.04 -5.62 10.79
N ILE A 379 -30.20 -6.20 10.44
CA ILE A 379 -31.29 -6.42 11.40
C ILE A 379 -30.82 -7.35 12.53
N PHE A 380 -30.17 -8.46 12.17
CA PHE A 380 -29.62 -9.40 13.14
C PHE A 380 -28.62 -8.75 14.10
N ASP A 381 -27.66 -7.97 13.58
CA ASP A 381 -26.63 -7.31 14.38
C ASP A 381 -27.26 -6.31 15.35
N ARG A 382 -28.20 -5.48 14.89
CA ARG A 382 -28.91 -4.51 15.74
C ARG A 382 -29.67 -5.19 16.87
N LEU A 383 -30.41 -6.26 16.57
CA LEU A 383 -31.12 -7.04 17.59
C LEU A 383 -30.16 -7.70 18.58
N ARG A 384 -29.01 -8.21 18.10
CA ARG A 384 -28.00 -8.84 18.94
C ARG A 384 -27.34 -7.82 19.88
N GLU A 385 -27.04 -6.63 19.40
CA GLU A 385 -26.45 -5.55 20.21
C GLU A 385 -27.41 -5.08 21.31
N THR A 386 -28.69 -4.89 20.99
CA THR A 386 -29.68 -4.40 21.94
C THR A 386 -30.16 -5.45 22.95
N PHE A 387 -30.35 -6.71 22.52
CA PHE A 387 -30.98 -7.75 23.35
C PHE A 387 -30.05 -8.90 23.73
N GLY A 388 -28.87 -9.02 23.11
CA GLY A 388 -28.00 -10.19 23.26
C GLY A 388 -27.34 -10.34 24.64
N SER A 389 -27.25 -9.25 25.42
CA SER A 389 -26.73 -9.27 26.80
C SER A 389 -27.72 -9.83 27.82
N LEU A 390 -29.02 -9.86 27.49
CA LEU A 390 -30.05 -10.41 28.37
C LEU A 390 -29.90 -11.93 28.43
N GLY A 391 -29.85 -12.50 29.65
CA GLY A 391 -29.57 -13.93 29.86
C GLY A 391 -30.49 -14.88 29.08
N ILE A 392 -31.75 -14.50 28.86
CA ILE A 392 -32.72 -15.28 28.08
C ILE A 392 -32.33 -15.42 26.58
N PHE A 393 -31.42 -14.58 26.07
CA PHE A 393 -30.95 -14.58 24.68
C PHE A 393 -29.54 -15.17 24.48
N ARG A 394 -28.92 -15.72 25.53
CA ARG A 394 -27.53 -16.24 25.53
C ARG A 394 -27.20 -17.24 24.39
N ARG A 395 -28.19 -17.98 23.88
CA ARG A 395 -28.03 -18.92 22.75
C ARG A 395 -28.81 -18.52 21.49
N THR A 396 -29.52 -17.40 21.51
CA THR A 396 -30.43 -16.99 20.44
C THR A 396 -29.68 -16.37 19.26
N PHE A 397 -28.67 -15.55 19.53
CA PHE A 397 -27.92 -14.83 18.50
C PHE A 397 -26.65 -15.59 18.11
N ARG A 398 -26.78 -16.64 17.28
CA ARG A 398 -25.64 -17.44 16.78
C ARG A 398 -25.56 -17.43 15.25
N GLY A 399 -24.40 -17.05 14.71
CA GLY A 399 -24.07 -17.14 13.29
C GLY A 399 -24.83 -16.16 12.39
N ARG A 400 -24.12 -15.42 11.54
CA ARG A 400 -24.71 -14.55 10.51
C ARG A 400 -25.23 -15.36 9.33
N LEU A 401 -26.09 -14.77 8.49
CA LEU A 401 -26.41 -15.33 7.19
C LEU A 401 -25.19 -15.15 6.29
N GLN A 402 -24.61 -16.26 5.86
CA GLN A 402 -23.40 -16.27 5.03
C GLN A 402 -23.50 -17.42 4.02
N GLY A 403 -23.11 -17.17 2.77
CA GLY A 403 -22.94 -18.24 1.81
C GLY A 403 -21.66 -19.05 2.07
N LYS A 404 -21.45 -20.05 1.21
CA LYS A 404 -20.28 -20.93 1.28
C LYS A 404 -19.00 -20.12 1.03
N ALA A 405 -17.96 -20.42 1.79
CA ALA A 405 -16.62 -19.91 1.50
C ALA A 405 -16.11 -20.53 0.19
N VAL A 406 -15.38 -19.74 -0.58
CA VAL A 406 -14.88 -20.18 -1.87
C VAL A 406 -13.59 -21.01 -1.71
N PRO A 407 -13.39 -22.08 -2.50
CA PRO A 407 -12.11 -22.79 -2.54
C PRO A 407 -11.02 -21.95 -3.24
N PRO A 408 -9.73 -22.29 -3.08
CA PRO A 408 -8.68 -21.75 -3.95
C PRO A 408 -9.00 -22.03 -5.43
N GLY A 409 -8.76 -21.06 -6.30
CA GLY A 409 -9.12 -21.12 -7.72
C GLY A 409 -9.23 -19.74 -8.36
N GLU A 410 -9.67 -19.70 -9.61
CA GLU A 410 -9.94 -18.46 -10.33
C GLU A 410 -11.43 -18.12 -10.35
N TYR A 411 -11.73 -16.83 -10.23
CA TYR A 411 -13.08 -16.29 -10.18
C TYR A 411 -13.22 -15.13 -11.16
N ARG A 412 -14.38 -15.06 -11.81
CA ARG A 412 -14.74 -13.99 -12.75
C ARG A 412 -15.33 -12.82 -12.00
N ILE A 413 -14.95 -11.62 -12.40
CA ILE A 413 -15.47 -10.34 -11.91
C ILE A 413 -16.24 -9.71 -13.06
N GLU A 414 -17.47 -9.29 -12.77
CA GLU A 414 -18.29 -8.46 -13.64
C GLU A 414 -18.67 -7.20 -12.88
N LEU A 415 -18.33 -6.04 -13.43
CA LEU A 415 -18.67 -4.73 -12.89
C LEU A 415 -19.70 -4.09 -13.80
N GLU A 416 -20.90 -3.84 -13.28
CA GLU A 416 -21.94 -3.09 -13.97
C GLU A 416 -21.87 -1.61 -13.55
N ALA A 417 -21.49 -0.75 -14.49
CA ALA A 417 -21.36 0.69 -14.28
C ALA A 417 -21.80 1.45 -15.55
N GLY A 418 -22.66 2.47 -15.38
CA GLY A 418 -23.12 3.30 -16.51
C GLY A 418 -23.88 2.52 -17.60
N GLY A 419 -24.55 1.42 -17.26
CA GLY A 419 -25.27 0.57 -18.21
C GLY A 419 -24.38 -0.33 -19.07
N LYS A 420 -23.08 -0.39 -18.78
CA LYS A 420 -22.11 -1.30 -19.41
C LYS A 420 -21.57 -2.29 -18.38
N THR A 421 -21.12 -3.44 -18.86
CA THR A 421 -20.48 -4.48 -18.04
C THR A 421 -19.00 -4.57 -18.40
N TYR A 422 -18.15 -4.54 -17.37
CA TYR A 422 -16.70 -4.66 -17.48
C TYR A 422 -16.26 -5.96 -16.81
N HIS A 423 -15.21 -6.59 -17.35
CA HIS A 423 -14.79 -7.92 -16.93
C HIS A 423 -13.39 -7.91 -16.34
N GLY A 424 -13.16 -8.80 -15.39
CA GLY A 424 -11.84 -9.08 -14.84
C GLY A 424 -11.82 -10.43 -14.14
N THR A 425 -10.70 -10.75 -13.51
CA THR A 425 -10.55 -11.98 -12.73
C THR A 425 -9.83 -11.73 -11.42
N ILE A 426 -10.07 -12.59 -10.44
CA ILE A 426 -9.29 -12.66 -9.21
C ILE A 426 -8.96 -14.11 -8.89
N ARG A 427 -7.70 -14.35 -8.54
CA ARG A 427 -7.24 -15.65 -8.06
C ARG A 427 -7.34 -15.70 -6.54
N VAL A 428 -7.92 -16.76 -6.01
CA VAL A 428 -7.88 -17.10 -4.58
C VAL A 428 -6.83 -18.19 -4.38
N ARG A 429 -5.86 -17.95 -3.50
CA ARG A 429 -4.82 -18.92 -3.12
C ARG A 429 -4.97 -19.40 -1.67
N ARG A 430 -4.31 -20.50 -1.34
CA ARG A 430 -4.16 -20.96 0.05
C ARG A 430 -3.21 -20.03 0.81
N ASP A 431 -3.25 -20.13 2.12
CA ASP A 431 -2.22 -19.55 2.99
C ASP A 431 -0.82 -20.05 2.55
N PRO A 432 0.11 -19.15 2.17
CA PRO A 432 1.45 -19.53 1.74
C PRO A 432 2.23 -20.36 2.77
N MET A 433 1.93 -20.21 4.08
CA MET A 433 2.56 -21.02 5.12
C MET A 433 2.17 -22.50 5.06
N LEU A 434 1.03 -22.83 4.46
CA LEU A 434 0.61 -24.22 4.26
C LEU A 434 1.22 -24.83 3.01
N GLU A 435 1.37 -24.04 1.93
CA GLU A 435 1.99 -24.50 0.69
C GLU A 435 3.45 -24.96 0.94
N ALA A 436 4.21 -24.25 1.78
CA ALA A 436 5.58 -24.62 2.14
C ALA A 436 5.69 -25.95 2.94
N ARG A 437 4.65 -26.32 3.68
CA ARG A 437 4.62 -27.56 4.48
C ARG A 437 4.36 -28.79 3.61
N ASP A 438 3.53 -28.66 2.59
CA ASP A 438 3.27 -29.76 1.66
C ASP A 438 4.52 -30.09 0.84
N THR A 439 5.37 -29.10 0.52
CA THR A 439 6.66 -29.33 -0.16
C THR A 439 7.76 -29.94 0.72
N THR A 440 7.66 -29.84 2.05
CA THR A 440 8.64 -30.42 2.99
C THR A 440 8.23 -31.80 3.51
N ALA A 441 6.96 -32.19 3.41
CA ALA A 441 6.48 -33.53 3.74
C ALA A 441 6.85 -34.60 2.68
N GLY A 442 7.40 -34.18 1.54
CA GLY A 442 7.90 -35.05 0.46
C GLY A 442 9.43 -35.16 0.37
N ARG A 443 10.17 -34.80 1.43
CA ARG A 443 11.63 -34.98 1.52
C ARG A 443 12.03 -35.84 2.71
#